data_AF-A0A1S3B2G6-F1
#
_entry.id   AF-A0A1S3B2G6-F1
#
_cell.length_a   1.000
_cell.length_b   1.000
_cell.length_c   1.000
_cell.angle_alpha   90.00
_cell.angle_beta   90.00
_cell.angle_gamma   90.00
#
_symmetry.space_group_name_H-M   'P 1'
#
loop_
_entity.id
_entity.type
_entity.pdbx_description
1 polymer ?
#
loop_
_entity_poly.entity_id
_entity_poly.type
_entity_poly.pdbx_seq_one_letter_code
_entity_poly.pdbx_strand_id
1 'polypeptide(L)'
;MKPLSLLCIFIILSFLLQGFSEAITTVDAGTNTVALSKKYHYQPKINCKSECSRRCSKVFRKKICMRACGTCCSRCHCVPPGTYGNHQACPCYARLRTHGNKPKCP
;
A
#
# COMPACT_ATOMS: atom_id res chain seq x y z
N MET A 1 -30.57 49.23 -32.50
CA MET A 1 -29.75 49.58 -31.31
C MET A 1 -29.89 48.54 -30.19
N LYS A 2 -29.53 47.26 -30.41
CA LYS A 2 -29.34 46.21 -29.38
C LYS A 2 -28.25 45.15 -29.73
N PRO A 3 -27.39 45.28 -30.79
CA PRO A 3 -26.46 44.19 -31.14
C PRO A 3 -25.28 44.11 -30.15
N LEU A 4 -24.93 45.22 -29.51
CA LEU A 4 -23.81 45.30 -28.58
C LEU A 4 -24.07 44.56 -27.25
N SER A 5 -25.32 44.59 -26.76
CA SER A 5 -25.71 43.87 -25.54
C SER A 5 -25.72 42.36 -25.71
N LEU A 6 -26.08 41.86 -26.91
CA LEU A 6 -26.04 40.44 -27.24
C LEU A 6 -24.60 39.94 -27.38
N LEU A 7 -23.73 40.74 -28.01
CA LEU A 7 -22.29 40.45 -28.13
C LEU A 7 -21.60 40.31 -26.76
N CYS A 8 -21.92 41.19 -25.80
CA CYS A 8 -21.38 41.11 -24.45
C CYS A 8 -21.81 39.84 -23.71
N ILE A 9 -23.05 39.38 -23.89
CA ILE A 9 -23.55 38.14 -23.27
C ILE A 9 -22.84 36.92 -23.84
N PHE A 10 -22.59 36.86 -25.15
CA PHE A 10 -21.82 35.78 -25.77
C PHE A 10 -20.37 35.73 -25.26
N ILE A 11 -19.70 36.88 -25.12
CA ILE A 11 -18.32 36.93 -24.62
C ILE A 11 -18.24 36.48 -23.15
N ILE A 12 -19.19 36.89 -22.30
CA ILE A 12 -19.24 36.48 -20.90
C ILE A 12 -19.52 34.96 -20.78
N LEU A 13 -20.41 34.41 -21.61
CA LEU A 13 -20.70 32.97 -21.64
C LEU A 13 -19.48 32.15 -22.09
N SER A 14 -18.71 32.64 -23.07
CA SER A 14 -17.47 32.01 -23.52
C SER A 14 -16.37 32.02 -22.43
N PHE A 15 -16.23 33.11 -21.69
CA PHE A 15 -15.21 33.26 -20.64
C PHE A 15 -15.49 32.35 -19.42
N LEU A 16 -16.77 32.13 -19.09
CA LEU A 16 -17.19 31.22 -18.01
C LEU A 16 -16.94 29.74 -18.34
N LEU A 17 -16.92 29.37 -19.63
CA LEU A 17 -16.63 28.00 -20.09
C LEU A 17 -15.14 27.65 -20.07
N GLN A 18 -14.25 28.64 -20.07
CA GLN A 18 -12.79 28.43 -20.06
C GLN A 18 -12.19 28.46 -18.63
N GLY A 19 -12.99 28.79 -17.62
CA GLY A 19 -12.56 29.01 -16.23
C GLY A 19 -12.56 27.79 -15.31
N PHE A 20 -12.69 26.56 -15.82
CA PHE A 20 -12.67 25.35 -15.00
C PHE A 20 -11.74 24.28 -15.57
N SER A 21 -10.61 24.13 -14.87
CA SER A 21 -9.73 22.96 -14.76
C SER A 21 -8.66 22.74 -15.82
N GLU A 22 -7.52 23.42 -15.64
CA GLU A 22 -6.24 22.70 -15.62
C GLU A 22 -6.21 21.78 -14.38
N ALA A 23 -6.49 20.49 -14.59
CA ALA A 23 -5.89 19.35 -13.87
C ALA A 23 -6.54 18.06 -14.36
N ILE A 24 -6.40 17.74 -15.65
CA ILE A 24 -6.49 16.34 -16.09
C ILE A 24 -5.09 15.77 -15.90
N THR A 25 -4.89 15.04 -14.81
CA THR A 25 -3.81 14.07 -14.75
C THR A 25 -4.08 13.05 -15.84
N THR A 26 -3.14 12.91 -16.78
CA THR A 26 -3.04 11.74 -17.66
C THR A 26 -2.97 10.49 -16.78
N VAL A 27 -4.11 9.83 -16.58
CA VAL A 27 -4.14 8.43 -16.17
C VAL A 27 -3.85 7.62 -17.43
N ASP A 28 -2.71 6.93 -17.40
CA ASP A 28 -2.30 6.03 -18.47
C ASP A 28 -3.41 5.03 -18.82
N ALA A 29 -3.50 4.72 -20.10
CA ALA A 29 -4.27 3.61 -20.63
C ALA A 29 -3.84 2.30 -19.94
N GLY A 30 -4.60 1.91 -18.93
CA GLY A 30 -4.45 0.67 -18.18
C GLY A 30 -5.80 0.22 -17.66
N THR A 31 -6.63 -0.30 -18.56
CA THR A 31 -7.89 -1.00 -18.24
C THR A 31 -7.67 -1.98 -17.10
N ASN A 32 -8.34 -1.79 -15.95
CA ASN A 32 -8.73 -2.82 -14.97
C ASN A 32 -9.64 -2.20 -13.89
N THR A 33 -10.83 -1.72 -14.26
CA THR A 33 -11.89 -1.39 -13.29
C THR A 33 -12.67 -2.65 -12.93
N VAL A 34 -12.26 -3.36 -11.89
CA VAL A 34 -13.11 -4.40 -11.27
C VAL A 34 -13.99 -3.73 -10.22
N ALA A 35 -15.26 -3.54 -10.58
CA ALA A 35 -16.28 -3.07 -9.67
C ALA A 35 -16.76 -4.21 -8.74
N LEU A 36 -16.86 -3.86 -7.45
CA LEU A 36 -17.81 -4.34 -6.46
C LEU A 36 -17.72 -5.80 -5.94
N SER A 37 -17.05 -5.92 -4.78
CA SER A 37 -17.56 -6.55 -3.56
C SER A 37 -18.09 -7.99 -3.64
N LYS A 38 -17.16 -8.95 -3.53
CA LYS A 38 -17.37 -10.09 -2.63
C LYS A 38 -16.47 -9.88 -1.41
N LYS A 39 -17.07 -9.72 -0.23
CA LYS A 39 -16.39 -9.67 1.07
C LYS A 39 -15.86 -11.07 1.45
N TYR A 40 -15.10 -11.69 0.56
CA TYR A 40 -14.16 -12.73 0.94
C TYR A 40 -12.97 -11.99 1.53
N HIS A 41 -12.71 -12.16 2.83
CA HIS A 41 -11.38 -11.91 3.38
C HIS A 41 -10.42 -12.91 2.71
N TYR A 42 -10.05 -12.64 1.46
CA TYR A 42 -8.92 -13.29 0.82
C TYR A 42 -7.70 -12.78 1.58
N GLN A 43 -7.39 -13.44 2.69
CA GLN A 43 -6.09 -13.36 3.32
C GLN A 43 -5.12 -13.85 2.24
N PRO A 44 -4.33 -12.97 1.61
CA PRO A 44 -3.36 -13.43 0.64
C PRO A 44 -2.46 -14.40 1.38
N LYS A 45 -2.41 -15.65 0.91
CA LYS A 45 -1.66 -16.71 1.56
C LYS A 45 -0.18 -16.34 1.50
N ILE A 46 0.35 -15.78 2.60
CA ILE A 46 1.75 -15.37 2.68
C ILE A 46 2.63 -16.61 2.59
N ASN A 47 3.64 -16.56 1.71
CA ASN A 47 4.67 -17.57 1.69
C ASN A 47 5.74 -17.21 2.72
N CYS A 48 5.57 -17.72 3.95
CA CYS A 48 6.51 -17.46 5.03
C CYS A 48 7.96 -17.85 4.68
N LYS A 49 8.18 -18.86 3.84
CA LYS A 49 9.53 -19.31 3.48
C LYS A 49 10.26 -18.26 2.64
N SER A 50 9.61 -17.70 1.63
CA SER A 50 10.22 -16.66 0.78
C SER A 50 10.41 -15.36 1.55
N GLU A 51 9.39 -14.94 2.31
CA GLU A 51 9.46 -13.69 3.07
C GLU A 51 10.51 -13.73 4.18
N CYS A 52 10.60 -14.84 4.92
CA CYS A 52 11.64 -14.99 5.91
C CYS A 52 13.03 -15.09 5.28
N SER A 53 13.17 -15.72 4.10
CA SER A 53 14.43 -15.74 3.37
C SER A 53 14.89 -14.32 3.03
N ARG A 54 13.97 -13.48 2.54
CA ARG A 54 14.21 -12.06 2.28
C ARG A 54 14.63 -11.32 3.55
N ARG A 55 13.86 -11.47 4.63
CA ARG A 55 14.11 -10.80 5.92
C ARG A 55 15.47 -11.18 6.51
N CYS A 56 15.84 -12.46 6.46
CA CYS A 56 17.06 -13.00 7.04
C CYS A 56 18.29 -12.96 6.11
N SER A 57 18.18 -12.42 4.90
CA SER A 57 19.21 -12.49 3.86
C SER A 57 20.58 -11.91 4.28
N LYS A 58 20.59 -10.84 5.08
CA LYS A 58 21.81 -10.14 5.54
C LYS A 58 22.29 -10.58 6.92
N VAL A 59 21.57 -11.46 7.61
CA VAL A 59 21.92 -11.88 8.98
C VAL A 59 22.97 -13.00 8.91
N PHE A 60 24.07 -12.88 9.65
CA PHE A 60 25.10 -13.94 9.70
C PHE A 60 24.53 -15.28 10.18
N ARG A 61 23.73 -15.25 11.24
CA ARG A 61 23.07 -16.43 11.83
C ARG A 61 21.75 -16.78 11.13
N LYS A 62 21.81 -17.06 9.82
CA LYS A 62 20.61 -17.31 8.96
C LYS A 62 19.65 -18.35 9.52
N LYS A 63 20.14 -19.51 9.98
CA LYS A 63 19.29 -20.60 10.49
C LYS A 63 18.45 -20.18 11.71
N ILE A 64 19.04 -19.41 12.63
CA ILE A 64 18.35 -18.91 13.83
C ILE A 64 17.29 -17.86 13.43
N CYS A 65 17.65 -16.92 12.56
CA CYS A 65 16.71 -15.92 12.05
C CYS A 65 15.52 -16.57 11.34
N MET A 66 15.78 -17.54 10.45
CA MET A 66 14.73 -18.26 9.71
C MET A 66 13.77 -19.00 10.65
N ARG A 67 14.28 -19.65 11.70
CA ARG A 67 13.45 -20.32 12.70
C ARG A 67 12.54 -19.34 13.43
N ALA A 68 13.11 -18.23 13.92
CA ALA A 68 12.35 -17.21 14.64
C ALA A 68 11.30 -16.54 13.74
N CYS A 69 11.71 -16.10 12.55
CA CYS A 69 10.82 -15.51 11.56
C CYS A 69 9.69 -16.45 11.17
N GLY A 70 9.98 -17.73 10.94
CA GLY A 70 8.97 -18.73 10.57
C GLY A 70 7.88 -18.88 11.63
N THR A 71 8.25 -18.96 12.92
CA THR A 71 7.27 -19.01 14.03
C THR A 71 6.45 -17.73 14.14
N CYS A 72 7.07 -16.57 13.89
CA CYS A 72 6.35 -15.30 13.91
C CYS A 72 5.40 -15.16 12.72
N CYS A 73 5.83 -15.59 11.53
CA CYS A 73 5.03 -15.57 10.32
C CYS A 73 3.86 -16.55 10.39
N SER A 74 4.04 -17.76 10.91
CA SER A 74 2.93 -18.71 11.06
C SER A 74 1.85 -18.21 12.04
N ARG A 75 2.25 -17.42 13.04
CA ARG A 75 1.31 -16.83 14.01
C ARG A 75 0.63 -15.58 13.48
N CYS A 76 1.38 -14.69 12.83
CA CYS A 76 0.92 -13.35 12.46
C CYS A 76 0.54 -13.21 10.98
N HIS A 77 0.85 -14.21 10.15
CA HIS A 77 0.64 -14.19 8.70
C HIS A 77 1.19 -12.94 8.01
N CYS A 78 2.29 -12.38 8.53
CA CYS A 78 2.90 -11.13 8.08
C CYS A 78 4.40 -11.14 8.37
N VAL A 79 5.22 -10.62 7.45
CA VAL A 79 6.66 -10.38 7.64
C VAL A 79 6.98 -8.96 7.15
N PRO A 80 7.62 -8.11 7.98
CA PRO A 80 7.93 -6.75 7.57
C PRO A 80 8.83 -6.64 6.32
N PRO A 81 8.70 -5.56 5.53
CA PRO A 81 9.59 -5.30 4.40
C PRO A 81 11.01 -4.97 4.86
N GLY A 82 11.98 -5.14 3.95
CA GLY A 82 13.41 -5.01 4.25
C GLY A 82 14.00 -6.16 5.08
N THR A 83 15.27 -6.00 5.46
CA THR A 83 16.06 -6.98 6.23
C THR A 83 16.18 -6.65 7.72
N TYR A 84 15.78 -5.43 8.11
CA TYR A 84 15.77 -4.93 9.47
C TYR A 84 14.68 -3.86 9.61
N GLY A 85 14.17 -3.64 10.83
CA GLY A 85 13.18 -2.59 11.12
C GLY A 85 11.81 -2.81 10.47
N ASN A 86 11.09 -1.71 10.20
CA ASN A 86 9.74 -1.72 9.58
C ASN A 86 8.67 -2.51 10.34
N HIS A 87 8.86 -2.72 11.64
CA HIS A 87 7.95 -3.51 12.47
C HIS A 87 6.53 -2.94 12.53
N GLN A 88 6.36 -1.64 12.26
CA GLN A 88 5.05 -0.98 12.15
C GLN A 88 4.17 -1.56 11.02
N ALA A 89 4.78 -2.13 9.98
CA ALA A 89 4.04 -2.76 8.88
C ALA A 89 3.34 -4.06 9.32
N CYS A 90 3.86 -4.73 10.36
CA CYS A 90 3.27 -5.95 10.92
C CYS A 90 3.17 -5.83 12.45
N PRO A 91 2.13 -5.17 13.01
CA PRO A 91 2.02 -4.95 14.46
C PRO A 91 1.96 -6.24 15.29
N CYS A 92 1.41 -7.34 14.76
CA CYS A 92 1.46 -8.64 15.45
C CYS A 92 2.90 -9.14 15.58
N TYR A 93 3.67 -9.11 14.48
CA TYR A 93 5.07 -9.54 14.44
C TYR A 93 5.93 -8.73 15.43
N ALA A 94 5.71 -7.41 15.48
CA ALA A 94 6.40 -6.50 16.39
C ALA A 94 6.13 -6.77 17.88
N ARG A 95 4.89 -7.15 18.21
CA ARG A 95 4.43 -7.32 19.60
C ARG A 95 4.87 -8.65 20.23
N LEU A 96 5.26 -9.64 19.44
CA LEU A 96 5.68 -10.93 20.00
C LEU A 96 6.96 -10.80 20.84
N ARG A 97 6.90 -11.32 22.06
CA ARG A 97 8.00 -11.32 23.04
C ARG A 97 8.40 -12.75 23.40
N THR A 98 9.65 -12.93 23.82
CA THR A 98 10.12 -14.15 24.49
C THR A 98 9.72 -14.11 25.98
N HIS A 99 9.95 -15.20 26.71
CA HIS A 99 9.73 -15.24 28.17
C HIS A 99 10.52 -14.15 28.91
N GLY A 100 11.70 -13.76 28.41
CA GLY A 100 12.52 -12.67 28.96
C GLY A 100 12.13 -11.27 28.51
N ASN A 101 10.90 -11.06 28.02
CA ASN A 101 10.37 -9.79 27.51
C ASN A 101 11.18 -9.14 26.36
N LYS A 102 12.04 -9.91 25.68
CA LYS A 102 12.80 -9.43 24.50
C LYS A 102 11.98 -9.63 23.23
N PRO A 103 12.15 -8.78 22.19
CA PRO A 103 11.55 -9.03 20.89
C PRO A 103 11.85 -10.46 20.41
N LYS A 104 10.79 -11.20 20.07
CA LYS A 104 10.93 -12.60 19.62
C LYS A 104 11.32 -12.70 18.15
N CYS A 105 10.81 -11.78 17.34
CA CYS A 105 10.91 -11.83 15.89
C CYS A 105 12.05 -10.95 15.37
N PRO A 106 12.75 -11.36 14.29
CA PRO A 106 13.91 -10.65 13.75
C PRO A 106 13.61 -9.36 12.97
#